data_AF-J8E6C4-F1
#
_entry.id   AF-J8E6C4-F1
#
_cell.length_a   1.000
_cell.length_b   1.000
_cell.length_c   1.000
_cell.angle_alpha   90.00
_cell.angle_beta   90.00
_cell.angle_gamma   90.00
#
_symmetry.space_group_name_H-M   'P 1'
#
loop_
_entity.id
_entity.type
_entity.pdbx_description
1 polymer ?
#
loop_
_entity_poly.entity_id
_entity_poly.type
_entity_poly.pdbx_seq_one_letter_code
_entity_poly.pdbx_strand_id
1 'polypeptide(L)'
;MTQYSYSRVSLFNDCPYHFGLRYIDKLTEIPDLTRADNALIIGHALHTGIEHDVETALNEYYNSFPVMNDAIVEESMKLEILIPKVHEFLEKNFADCELIHEYKIDKANYVGFVDLIVQAPDGTCMVIDFKYSNHIKNYMDSAQLHIYKDYLKQDGFNVEKLAFLFVPKTSIKKKQDEDLHTFRKRMVRTVEEANLTFVPIDFDDMKTIYFLNNIDEIEKTKDFSKRNTSENCFACNPRFRPNYLEAIENAKGEIEMILPKNERRERKIDTKPDLWIYADSYTGKSTFVDKVENVLFLNTDGNTDNTTAPVISIKDEVTKKGRVTSRKLAWDLFLDAVAELEAEDNDFEAVSIDLVEDLYEHCRVYVFDKNGWEHESDGTYGKGWSMVTTEFNNAMKRLKALGYQIIYISKEKVEEYTLKGGAKRTTFKPNINDKVANFLSGTVDLTLRAYVDADDKRFLQLAKKQNVFGGGRYDFQVETIPLEMEAFIEELTAAQGDTAGETKHEKPKRERKVKEAETKEETEENANGPDQEESADEPEEKEGKEEKEEKPKRARRSRKTEESEEPAAEEKPKRQRRQRKPVEDETPPGEANDGASAEKEAPKRRTRRKRGE
;
A
#
# COMPACT_ATOMS: atom_id res chain seq x y z
N MET A 1 10.10 -0.92 -35.04
CA MET A 1 8.75 -1.30 -35.50
C MET A 1 8.15 -2.22 -34.45
N THR A 2 6.84 -2.17 -34.25
CA THR A 2 6.13 -3.05 -33.34
C THR A 2 5.95 -4.41 -34.02
N GLN A 3 6.27 -5.50 -33.33
CA GLN A 3 6.05 -6.86 -33.84
C GLN A 3 4.62 -7.31 -33.52
N TYR A 4 3.91 -7.89 -34.50
CA TYR A 4 2.52 -8.37 -34.36
C TYR A 4 2.45 -9.89 -34.40
N SER A 5 1.41 -10.47 -33.79
CA SER A 5 1.06 -11.89 -33.91
C SER A 5 -0.37 -12.02 -34.42
N TYR A 6 -0.74 -13.18 -34.95
CA TYR A 6 -2.12 -13.44 -35.34
C TYR A 6 -3.11 -13.19 -34.18
N SER A 7 -2.81 -13.74 -33.00
CA SER A 7 -3.64 -13.56 -31.80
C SER A 7 -3.79 -12.10 -31.38
N ARG A 8 -2.72 -11.29 -31.52
CA ARG A 8 -2.74 -9.85 -31.21
C ARG A 8 -3.67 -9.08 -32.15
N VAL A 9 -3.61 -9.37 -33.45
CA VAL A 9 -4.46 -8.70 -34.45
C VAL A 9 -5.91 -9.20 -34.36
N SER A 10 -6.12 -10.50 -34.14
CA SER A 10 -7.45 -11.05 -33.88
C SER A 10 -8.09 -10.38 -32.67
N LEU A 11 -7.35 -10.19 -31.57
CA LEU A 11 -7.88 -9.53 -30.38
C LEU A 11 -8.35 -8.10 -30.66
N PHE A 12 -7.63 -7.34 -31.50
CA PHE A 12 -8.08 -6.03 -31.93
C PHE A 12 -9.40 -6.09 -32.70
N ASN A 13 -9.49 -6.99 -33.69
CA ASN A 13 -10.70 -7.15 -34.48
C ASN A 13 -11.89 -7.61 -33.62
N ASP A 14 -11.64 -8.50 -32.67
CA ASP A 14 -12.67 -9.06 -31.79
C ASP A 14 -13.11 -8.07 -30.72
N CYS A 15 -12.16 -7.37 -30.08
CA CYS A 15 -12.42 -6.44 -28.99
C CYS A 15 -11.30 -5.39 -28.88
N PRO A 16 -11.44 -4.24 -29.57
CA PRO A 16 -10.49 -3.13 -29.46
C PRO A 16 -10.22 -2.71 -28.02
N TYR A 17 -11.23 -2.78 -27.14
CA TYR A 17 -11.10 -2.47 -25.71
C TYR A 17 -10.17 -3.42 -24.97
N HIS A 18 -10.31 -4.73 -25.15
CA HIS A 18 -9.40 -5.71 -24.54
C HIS A 18 -7.99 -5.55 -25.12
N PHE A 19 -7.87 -5.30 -26.43
CA PHE A 19 -6.61 -4.97 -27.05
C PHE A 19 -5.94 -3.74 -26.42
N GLY A 20 -6.70 -2.65 -26.21
CA GLY A 20 -6.22 -1.42 -25.57
C GLY A 20 -5.64 -1.69 -24.20
N LEU A 21 -6.40 -2.35 -23.33
CA LEU A 21 -5.95 -2.68 -21.97
C LEU A 21 -4.69 -3.56 -21.96
N ARG A 22 -4.61 -4.56 -22.86
CA ARG A 22 -3.50 -5.53 -22.89
C ARG A 22 -2.24 -5.01 -23.57
N TYR A 23 -2.36 -4.32 -24.69
CA TYR A 23 -1.22 -3.97 -25.56
C TYR A 23 -0.88 -2.48 -25.57
N ILE A 24 -1.82 -1.59 -25.25
CA ILE A 24 -1.57 -0.15 -25.14
C ILE A 24 -1.27 0.21 -23.68
N ASP A 25 -2.18 -0.12 -22.78
CA ASP A 25 -2.03 0.16 -21.33
C ASP A 25 -1.12 -0.87 -20.63
N LYS A 26 -0.87 -2.01 -21.27
CA LYS A 26 0.02 -3.08 -20.80
C LYS A 26 -0.37 -3.66 -19.42
N LEU A 27 -1.67 -3.68 -19.13
CA LEU A 27 -2.17 -4.25 -17.87
C LEU A 27 -1.99 -5.76 -17.84
N THR A 28 -1.69 -6.30 -16.66
CA THR A 28 -1.55 -7.75 -16.46
C THR A 28 -2.93 -8.40 -16.32
N GLU A 29 -3.29 -9.22 -17.31
CA GLU A 29 -4.52 -10.02 -17.29
C GLU A 29 -4.39 -11.16 -16.29
N ILE A 30 -5.37 -11.32 -15.41
CA ILE A 30 -5.44 -12.40 -14.43
C ILE A 30 -6.05 -13.62 -15.12
N PRO A 31 -5.30 -14.73 -15.28
CA PRO A 31 -5.85 -15.92 -15.89
C PRO A 31 -6.96 -16.53 -15.03
N ASP A 32 -7.98 -17.10 -15.66
CA ASP A 32 -9.01 -17.87 -14.95
C ASP A 32 -8.47 -19.25 -14.55
N LEU A 33 -7.91 -19.31 -13.35
CA LEU A 33 -7.39 -20.55 -12.75
C LEU A 33 -8.44 -21.34 -11.97
N THR A 34 -9.72 -20.91 -12.01
CA THR A 34 -10.80 -21.60 -11.28
C THR A 34 -11.38 -22.78 -12.04
N ARG A 35 -11.10 -22.87 -13.34
CA ARG A 35 -11.64 -23.86 -14.25
C ARG A 35 -10.56 -24.84 -14.70
N ALA A 36 -10.73 -26.10 -14.34
CA ALA A 36 -9.90 -27.19 -14.85
C ALA A 36 -9.95 -27.26 -16.40
N ASP A 37 -11.11 -26.97 -16.98
CA ASP A 37 -11.37 -27.05 -18.42
C ASP A 37 -10.99 -25.79 -19.22
N ASN A 38 -10.15 -24.92 -18.64
CA ASN A 38 -9.67 -23.69 -19.29
C ASN A 38 -8.97 -24.04 -20.61
N ALA A 39 -9.50 -23.49 -21.71
CA ALA A 39 -9.07 -23.84 -23.06
C ALA A 39 -7.61 -23.47 -23.36
N LEU A 40 -7.09 -22.37 -22.78
CA LEU A 40 -5.70 -21.96 -22.98
C LEU A 40 -4.74 -22.87 -22.23
N ILE A 41 -5.06 -23.22 -20.98
CA ILE A 41 -4.21 -24.08 -20.14
C ILE A 41 -4.16 -25.49 -20.72
N ILE A 42 -5.31 -26.08 -21.06
CA ILE A 42 -5.35 -27.42 -21.66
C ILE A 42 -4.74 -27.41 -23.06
N GLY A 43 -5.03 -26.39 -23.86
CA GLY A 43 -4.45 -26.25 -25.19
C GLY A 43 -2.93 -26.24 -25.11
N HIS A 44 -2.34 -25.42 -24.25
CA HIS A 44 -0.89 -25.36 -24.08
C HIS A 44 -0.30 -26.72 -23.66
N ALA A 45 -0.85 -27.33 -22.60
CA ALA A 45 -0.39 -28.64 -22.16
C ALA A 45 -0.49 -29.72 -23.24
N LEU A 46 -1.56 -29.70 -24.05
CA LEU A 46 -1.72 -30.62 -25.18
C LEU A 46 -0.61 -30.42 -26.23
N HIS A 47 -0.30 -29.17 -26.61
CA HIS A 47 0.75 -28.88 -27.58
C HIS A 47 2.12 -29.31 -27.05
N THR A 48 2.44 -28.96 -25.80
CA THR A 48 3.67 -29.41 -25.12
C THR A 48 3.80 -30.93 -25.13
N GLY A 49 2.70 -31.65 -24.91
CA GLY A 49 2.70 -33.11 -24.91
C GLY A 49 2.86 -33.75 -26.29
N ILE A 50 2.37 -33.09 -27.33
CA ILE A 50 2.56 -33.50 -28.72
C ILE A 50 4.00 -33.22 -29.18
N GLU A 51 4.64 -32.17 -28.69
CA GLU A 51 6.05 -31.86 -28.98
C GLU A 51 7.01 -32.78 -28.23
N HIS A 52 6.76 -33.00 -26.93
CA HIS A 52 7.67 -33.71 -26.04
C HIS A 52 7.10 -35.08 -25.65
N ASP A 53 6.28 -35.12 -24.60
CA ASP A 53 5.73 -36.34 -24.03
C ASP A 53 4.59 -36.04 -23.03
N VAL A 54 3.87 -37.09 -22.64
CA VAL A 54 2.74 -37.00 -21.70
C VAL A 54 3.15 -36.46 -20.33
N GLU A 55 4.29 -36.88 -19.78
CA GLU A 55 4.73 -36.49 -18.45
C GLU A 55 4.99 -34.98 -18.39
N THR A 56 5.67 -34.44 -19.41
CA THR A 56 5.94 -33.00 -19.54
C THR A 56 4.63 -32.19 -19.62
N ALA A 57 3.66 -32.65 -20.42
CA ALA A 57 2.34 -32.01 -20.51
C ALA A 57 1.58 -31.98 -19.18
N LEU A 58 1.57 -33.09 -18.45
CA LEU A 58 0.88 -33.19 -17.17
C LEU A 58 1.54 -32.29 -16.12
N ASN A 59 2.87 -32.26 -16.07
CA ASN A 59 3.61 -31.39 -15.18
C ASN A 59 3.26 -29.91 -15.44
N GLU A 60 3.24 -29.49 -16.70
CA GLU A 60 2.85 -28.12 -17.06
C GLU A 60 1.38 -27.82 -16.73
N TYR A 61 0.48 -28.76 -17.03
CA TYR A 61 -0.94 -28.63 -16.72
C TYR A 61 -1.18 -28.46 -15.21
N TYR A 62 -0.58 -29.31 -14.38
CA TYR A 62 -0.73 -29.23 -12.92
C TYR A 62 -0.11 -27.96 -12.35
N ASN A 63 1.07 -27.55 -12.83
CA ASN A 63 1.76 -26.33 -12.37
C ASN A 63 1.01 -25.04 -12.73
N SER A 64 0.03 -25.11 -13.63
CA SER A 64 -0.84 -23.98 -13.95
C SER A 64 -1.86 -23.66 -12.85
N PHE A 65 -2.09 -24.57 -11.89
CA PHE A 65 -3.09 -24.40 -10.84
C PHE A 65 -2.46 -24.28 -9.44
N PRO A 66 -2.88 -23.31 -8.61
CA PRO A 66 -2.36 -23.18 -7.25
C PRO A 66 -2.90 -24.24 -6.29
N VAL A 67 -4.07 -24.82 -6.60
CA VAL A 67 -4.75 -25.82 -5.76
C VAL A 67 -5.31 -26.93 -6.63
N MET A 68 -4.96 -28.16 -6.29
CA MET A 68 -5.44 -29.36 -6.96
C MET A 68 -6.85 -29.74 -6.53
N ASN A 69 -7.66 -30.22 -7.48
CA ASN A 69 -9.00 -30.76 -7.24
C ASN A 69 -9.31 -31.92 -8.20
N ASP A 70 -10.42 -32.62 -7.97
CA ASP A 70 -10.80 -33.78 -8.79
C ASP A 70 -11.03 -33.44 -10.27
N ALA A 71 -11.55 -32.25 -10.59
CA ALA A 71 -11.77 -31.85 -11.98
C ALA A 71 -10.46 -31.63 -12.74
N ILE A 72 -9.42 -31.13 -12.08
CA ILE A 72 -8.07 -30.99 -12.66
C ILE A 72 -7.50 -32.38 -12.94
N VAL A 73 -7.60 -33.31 -11.97
CA VAL A 73 -7.18 -34.70 -12.18
C VAL A 73 -7.98 -35.37 -13.31
N GLU A 74 -9.26 -35.04 -13.45
CA GLU A 74 -10.09 -35.60 -14.52
C GLU A 74 -9.68 -35.11 -15.91
N GLU A 75 -9.31 -33.83 -16.08
CA GLU A 75 -8.81 -33.32 -17.37
C GLU A 75 -7.41 -33.86 -17.69
N SER A 76 -6.54 -34.04 -16.69
CA SER A 76 -5.21 -34.60 -16.91
C SER A 76 -5.27 -36.06 -17.38
N MET A 77 -6.19 -36.87 -16.85
CA MET A 77 -6.48 -38.23 -17.36
C MET A 77 -6.92 -38.23 -18.84
N LYS A 78 -7.53 -37.15 -19.34
CA LYS A 78 -7.89 -37.05 -20.77
C LYS A 78 -6.64 -36.79 -21.60
N LEU A 79 -5.75 -35.91 -21.14
CA LEU A 79 -4.48 -35.63 -21.81
C LEU A 79 -3.61 -36.89 -21.92
N GLU A 80 -3.55 -37.70 -20.86
CA GLU A 80 -2.86 -39.01 -20.85
C GLU A 80 -3.29 -39.94 -21.98
N ILE A 81 -4.55 -39.85 -22.42
CA ILE A 81 -5.10 -40.71 -23.48
C ILE A 81 -4.98 -40.03 -24.85
N LEU A 82 -5.23 -38.73 -24.92
CA LEU A 82 -5.32 -37.98 -26.18
C LEU A 82 -3.95 -37.71 -26.79
N ILE A 83 -2.93 -37.41 -25.98
CA ILE A 83 -1.58 -37.13 -26.49
C ILE A 83 -1.00 -38.36 -27.22
N PRO A 84 -1.00 -39.59 -26.65
CA PRO A 84 -0.54 -40.78 -27.36
C PRO A 84 -1.31 -41.07 -28.65
N LYS A 85 -2.61 -40.78 -28.69
CA LYS A 85 -3.41 -40.94 -29.92
C LYS A 85 -2.96 -39.99 -31.02
N VAL A 86 -2.55 -38.77 -30.68
CA VAL A 86 -1.99 -37.83 -31.66
C VAL A 86 -0.64 -38.34 -32.17
N HIS A 87 0.23 -38.81 -31.28
CA HIS A 87 1.50 -39.43 -31.65
C HIS A 87 1.29 -40.63 -32.60
N GLU A 88 0.40 -41.56 -32.27
CA GLU A 88 0.07 -42.71 -33.12
C GLU A 88 -0.48 -42.27 -34.49
N PHE A 89 -1.31 -41.21 -34.52
CA PHE A 89 -1.79 -40.65 -35.77
C PHE A 89 -0.66 -40.07 -36.62
N LEU A 90 0.26 -39.31 -36.03
CA LEU A 90 1.39 -38.72 -36.74
C LEU A 90 2.34 -39.81 -37.27
N GLU A 91 2.71 -40.78 -36.43
CA GLU A 91 3.54 -41.91 -36.81
C GLU A 91 2.92 -42.70 -37.97
N LYS A 92 1.62 -43.00 -37.91
CA LYS A 92 0.94 -43.81 -38.92
C LYS A 92 0.80 -43.11 -40.28
N ASN A 93 0.58 -41.79 -40.27
CA ASN A 93 0.29 -41.03 -41.49
C ASN A 93 1.53 -40.35 -42.08
N PHE A 94 2.57 -40.12 -41.28
CA PHE A 94 3.75 -39.33 -41.65
C PHE A 94 5.08 -39.98 -41.24
N ALA A 95 5.15 -41.31 -41.10
CA ALA A 95 6.35 -42.06 -40.70
C ALA A 95 7.64 -41.68 -41.47
N ASP A 96 7.52 -41.42 -42.77
CA ASP A 96 8.65 -41.13 -43.66
C ASP A 96 8.94 -39.62 -43.79
N CYS A 97 8.26 -38.77 -43.01
CA CYS A 97 8.40 -37.32 -43.05
C CYS A 97 9.19 -36.82 -41.83
N GLU A 98 9.90 -35.71 -42.02
CA GLU A 98 10.50 -34.98 -40.91
C GLU A 98 9.43 -34.10 -40.23
N LEU A 99 9.32 -34.23 -38.91
CA LEU A 99 8.35 -33.49 -38.09
C LEU A 99 9.09 -32.38 -37.34
N ILE A 100 8.82 -31.13 -37.70
CA ILE A 100 9.41 -29.94 -37.08
C ILE A 100 8.34 -29.27 -36.22
N HIS A 101 8.47 -29.40 -34.90
CA HIS A 101 7.54 -28.85 -33.93
C HIS A 101 7.92 -27.42 -33.52
N GLU A 102 6.91 -26.63 -33.12
CA GLU A 102 7.06 -25.29 -32.51
C GLU A 102 8.02 -24.35 -33.28
N TYR A 103 7.91 -24.34 -34.61
CA TYR A 103 8.78 -23.52 -35.45
C TYR A 103 8.45 -22.03 -35.25
N LYS A 104 9.45 -21.27 -34.75
CA LYS A 104 9.32 -19.83 -34.53
C LYS A 104 9.57 -19.04 -35.81
N ILE A 105 8.53 -18.35 -36.29
CA ILE A 105 8.65 -17.30 -37.30
C ILE A 105 9.01 -15.99 -36.59
N ASP A 106 10.17 -15.42 -36.91
CA ASP A 106 10.66 -14.17 -36.31
C ASP A 106 11.04 -13.15 -37.39
N LYS A 107 10.12 -12.23 -37.69
CA LYS A 107 10.28 -11.17 -38.69
C LYS A 107 10.06 -9.81 -38.05
N ALA A 108 10.62 -8.76 -38.67
CA ALA A 108 10.56 -7.40 -38.12
C ALA A 108 9.12 -6.90 -37.80
N ASN A 109 8.12 -7.37 -38.55
CA ASN A 109 6.72 -7.00 -38.37
C ASN A 109 5.83 -8.14 -37.83
N TYR A 110 6.35 -9.37 -37.70
CA TYR A 110 5.55 -10.54 -37.33
C TYR A 110 6.30 -11.54 -36.44
N VAL A 111 5.60 -12.08 -35.45
CA VAL A 111 6.03 -13.23 -34.65
C VAL A 111 4.90 -14.25 -34.58
N GLY A 112 5.25 -15.52 -34.79
CA GLY A 112 4.32 -16.64 -34.69
C GLY A 112 5.05 -17.93 -34.38
N PHE A 113 4.31 -18.89 -33.83
CA PHE A 113 4.78 -20.23 -33.53
C PHE A 113 3.90 -21.21 -34.30
N VAL A 114 4.52 -22.03 -35.14
CA VAL A 114 3.86 -23.01 -35.98
C VAL A 114 3.92 -24.35 -35.26
N ASP A 115 2.75 -24.91 -34.92
CA ASP A 115 2.68 -26.14 -34.10
C ASP A 115 3.46 -27.31 -34.72
N LEU A 116 3.22 -27.60 -36.01
CA LEU A 116 3.91 -28.67 -36.73
C LEU A 116 4.08 -28.35 -38.22
N ILE A 117 5.32 -28.50 -38.70
CA ILE A 117 5.66 -28.59 -40.13
C ILE A 117 6.05 -30.03 -40.42
N VAL A 118 5.31 -30.66 -41.32
CA VAL A 118 5.60 -32.00 -41.85
C VAL A 118 6.33 -31.83 -43.18
N GLN A 119 7.60 -32.20 -43.25
CA GLN A 119 8.41 -32.13 -44.46
C GLN A 119 8.57 -33.52 -45.06
N ALA A 120 8.05 -33.69 -46.29
CA ALA A 120 8.20 -34.92 -47.04
C ALA A 120 9.62 -35.03 -47.65
N PRO A 121 10.08 -36.25 -48.01
CA PRO A 121 11.41 -36.45 -48.61
C PRO A 121 11.65 -35.71 -49.93
N ASP A 122 10.58 -35.34 -50.64
CA ASP A 122 10.65 -34.55 -51.87
C ASP A 122 10.79 -33.03 -51.62
N GLY A 123 10.86 -32.61 -50.36
CA GLY A 123 10.98 -31.23 -49.91
C GLY A 123 9.65 -30.48 -49.81
N THR A 124 8.51 -31.10 -50.16
CA THR A 124 7.19 -30.49 -49.97
C THR A 124 6.82 -30.48 -48.49
N CYS A 125 6.19 -29.39 -48.05
CA CYS A 125 5.84 -29.17 -46.64
C CYS A 125 4.31 -29.07 -46.48
N MET A 126 3.82 -29.61 -45.36
CA MET A 126 2.47 -29.42 -44.86
C MET A 126 2.54 -28.77 -43.49
N VAL A 127 1.69 -27.77 -43.24
CA VAL A 127 1.53 -27.19 -41.90
C VAL A 127 0.28 -27.76 -41.26
N ILE A 128 0.43 -28.26 -40.03
CA ILE A 128 -0.65 -28.78 -39.22
C ILE A 128 -0.74 -27.94 -37.96
N ASP A 129 -1.93 -27.42 -37.66
CA ASP A 129 -2.24 -26.73 -36.40
C ASP A 129 -3.17 -27.61 -35.55
N PHE A 130 -2.83 -27.79 -34.28
CA PHE A 130 -3.57 -28.64 -33.35
C PHE A 130 -4.68 -27.84 -32.66
N LYS A 131 -5.89 -28.38 -32.62
CA LYS A 131 -7.03 -27.73 -31.97
C LYS A 131 -7.75 -28.67 -31.01
N TYR A 132 -7.75 -28.33 -29.72
CA TYR A 132 -8.57 -29.00 -28.72
C TYR A 132 -10.01 -28.46 -28.71
N SER A 133 -10.82 -28.90 -29.67
CA SER A 133 -12.18 -28.38 -29.85
C SER A 133 -13.09 -29.33 -30.64
N ASN A 134 -14.39 -29.26 -30.36
CA ASN A 134 -15.42 -29.92 -31.17
C ASN A 134 -16.04 -28.99 -32.23
N HIS A 135 -15.71 -27.70 -32.23
CA HIS A 135 -16.34 -26.68 -33.07
C HIS A 135 -15.53 -26.41 -34.35
N ILE A 136 -15.43 -27.39 -35.24
CA ILE A 136 -14.61 -27.35 -36.47
C ILE A 136 -14.90 -26.09 -37.32
N LYS A 137 -16.17 -25.74 -37.50
CA LYS A 137 -16.59 -24.63 -38.37
C LYS A 137 -15.96 -23.29 -38.00
N ASN A 138 -15.75 -23.02 -36.70
CA ASN A 138 -15.21 -21.75 -36.23
C ASN A 138 -13.75 -21.53 -36.65
N TYR A 139 -13.02 -22.61 -36.94
CA TYR A 139 -11.61 -22.55 -37.32
C TYR A 139 -11.40 -22.53 -38.83
N MET A 140 -12.39 -22.96 -39.61
CA MET A 140 -12.29 -22.97 -41.08
C MET A 140 -12.12 -21.56 -41.65
N ASP A 141 -12.63 -20.54 -40.96
CA ASP A 141 -12.50 -19.14 -41.38
C ASP A 141 -11.24 -18.45 -40.81
N SER A 142 -10.43 -19.14 -39.99
CA SER A 142 -9.23 -18.59 -39.34
C SER A 142 -8.14 -18.27 -40.36
N ALA A 143 -7.57 -17.07 -40.28
CA ALA A 143 -6.48 -16.67 -41.18
C ALA A 143 -5.10 -17.21 -40.76
N GLN A 144 -4.98 -17.83 -39.57
CA GLN A 144 -3.70 -18.17 -38.95
C GLN A 144 -2.77 -19.00 -39.85
N LEU A 145 -3.27 -20.12 -40.38
CA LEU A 145 -2.49 -21.03 -41.24
C LEU A 145 -2.08 -20.39 -42.58
N HIS A 146 -2.92 -19.49 -43.10
CA HIS A 146 -2.64 -18.75 -44.33
C HIS A 146 -1.45 -17.80 -44.13
N ILE A 147 -1.45 -17.08 -43.02
CA ILE A 147 -0.35 -16.17 -42.65
C ILE A 147 0.95 -16.96 -42.46
N TYR A 148 0.89 -18.13 -41.79
CA TYR A 148 2.07 -19.00 -41.63
C TYR A 148 2.64 -19.44 -42.96
N LYS A 149 1.81 -19.87 -43.92
CA LYS A 149 2.28 -20.28 -45.26
C LYS A 149 3.11 -19.19 -45.95
N ASP A 150 2.66 -17.94 -45.91
CA ASP A 150 3.34 -16.83 -46.59
C ASP A 150 4.67 -16.45 -45.95
N TYR A 151 4.76 -16.51 -44.61
CA TYR A 151 6.02 -16.25 -43.93
C TYR A 151 7.00 -17.43 -44.03
N LEU A 152 6.52 -18.67 -43.95
CA LEU A 152 7.37 -19.87 -44.10
C LEU A 152 7.99 -19.99 -45.50
N LYS A 153 7.28 -19.57 -46.55
CA LYS A 153 7.85 -19.46 -47.90
C LYS A 153 9.08 -18.55 -47.96
N GLN A 154 9.08 -17.47 -47.17
CA GLN A 154 10.24 -16.55 -47.09
C GLN A 154 11.41 -17.16 -46.31
N ASP A 155 11.13 -18.10 -45.41
CA ASP A 155 12.11 -18.90 -44.68
C ASP A 155 12.65 -20.09 -45.50
N GLY A 156 12.12 -20.31 -46.71
CA GLY A 156 12.58 -21.33 -47.64
C GLY A 156 11.78 -22.64 -47.63
N PHE A 157 10.70 -22.72 -46.86
CA PHE A 157 9.83 -23.91 -46.84
C PHE A 157 8.88 -23.92 -48.05
N ASN A 158 8.78 -25.07 -48.71
CA ASN A 158 7.83 -25.26 -49.81
C ASN A 158 6.46 -25.75 -49.28
N VAL A 159 5.70 -24.86 -48.63
CA VAL A 159 4.41 -25.20 -48.02
C VAL A 159 3.30 -25.32 -49.07
N GLU A 160 2.88 -26.55 -49.36
CA GLU A 160 1.84 -26.86 -50.35
C GLU A 160 0.47 -27.04 -49.67
N LYS A 161 0.42 -27.74 -48.53
CA LYS A 161 -0.82 -28.14 -47.86
C LYS A 161 -0.93 -27.51 -46.46
N LEU A 162 -2.15 -27.19 -46.07
CA LEU A 162 -2.51 -26.68 -44.75
C LEU A 162 -3.59 -27.58 -44.16
N ALA A 163 -3.52 -27.87 -42.87
CA ALA A 163 -4.53 -28.68 -42.20
C ALA A 163 -4.68 -28.33 -40.73
N PHE A 164 -5.85 -28.63 -40.19
CA PHE A 164 -6.10 -28.68 -38.75
C PHE A 164 -6.20 -30.14 -38.30
N LEU A 165 -5.62 -30.47 -37.16
CA LEU A 165 -5.88 -31.71 -36.45
C LEU A 165 -6.69 -31.42 -35.19
N PHE A 166 -7.96 -31.78 -35.21
CA PHE A 166 -8.87 -31.60 -34.09
C PHE A 166 -8.77 -32.76 -33.10
N VAL A 167 -8.39 -32.43 -31.88
CA VAL A 167 -8.42 -33.32 -30.73
C VAL A 167 -9.78 -33.14 -30.02
N PRO A 168 -10.59 -34.20 -29.87
CA PRO A 168 -11.97 -34.09 -29.41
C PRO A 168 -12.05 -33.70 -27.93
N LYS A 169 -12.94 -32.77 -27.60
CA LYS A 169 -13.21 -32.34 -26.22
C LYS A 169 -14.37 -33.16 -25.63
N THR A 170 -14.11 -34.02 -24.65
CA THR A 170 -15.16 -34.82 -24.00
C THR A 170 -15.72 -34.10 -22.76
N SER A 171 -16.99 -33.68 -22.84
CA SER A 171 -17.69 -33.00 -21.74
C SER A 171 -18.70 -33.92 -21.08
N ILE A 172 -18.23 -34.79 -20.19
CA ILE A 172 -19.06 -35.72 -19.42
C ILE A 172 -19.18 -35.23 -17.98
N LYS A 173 -20.39 -35.27 -17.44
CA LYS A 173 -20.66 -34.94 -16.03
C LYS A 173 -20.84 -36.20 -15.20
N LYS A 174 -20.37 -36.16 -13.96
CA LYS A 174 -20.65 -37.18 -12.95
C LYS A 174 -22.15 -37.23 -12.66
N LYS A 175 -22.73 -38.43 -12.61
CA LYS A 175 -24.15 -38.61 -12.26
C LYS A 175 -24.33 -38.48 -10.74
N GLN A 176 -25.56 -38.20 -10.29
CA GLN A 176 -25.86 -38.07 -8.85
C GLN A 176 -25.59 -39.38 -8.08
N ASP A 177 -25.92 -40.52 -8.67
CA ASP A 177 -25.79 -41.85 -8.05
C ASP A 177 -24.48 -42.59 -8.40
N GLU A 178 -23.49 -41.88 -8.96
CA GLU A 178 -22.22 -42.46 -9.41
C GLU A 178 -21.10 -42.06 -8.44
N ASP A 179 -20.29 -43.02 -7.99
CA ASP A 179 -19.08 -42.71 -7.22
C ASP A 179 -17.97 -42.16 -8.12
N LEU A 180 -16.93 -41.58 -7.52
CA LEU A 180 -15.86 -40.94 -8.30
C LEU A 180 -15.08 -41.95 -9.16
N HIS A 181 -14.89 -43.17 -8.67
CA HIS A 181 -14.16 -44.23 -9.37
C HIS A 181 -14.89 -44.72 -10.62
N THR A 182 -16.19 -44.98 -10.50
CA THR A 182 -17.02 -45.38 -11.65
C THR A 182 -17.09 -44.27 -12.69
N PHE A 183 -17.20 -43.02 -12.24
CA PHE A 183 -17.16 -41.87 -13.13
C PHE A 183 -15.85 -41.78 -13.93
N ARG A 184 -14.69 -41.86 -13.26
CA ARG A 184 -13.39 -41.82 -13.92
C ARG A 184 -13.22 -42.96 -14.94
N LYS A 185 -13.64 -44.18 -14.61
CA LYS A 185 -13.64 -45.31 -15.56
C LYS A 185 -14.51 -45.06 -16.80
N ARG A 186 -15.71 -44.51 -16.60
CA ARG A 186 -16.62 -44.15 -17.71
C ARG A 186 -16.03 -43.05 -18.59
N MET A 187 -15.40 -42.06 -17.97
CA MET A 187 -14.73 -40.96 -18.67
C MET A 187 -13.58 -41.47 -19.53
N VAL A 188 -12.67 -42.27 -18.96
CA VAL A 188 -11.54 -42.89 -19.68
C VAL A 188 -12.04 -43.64 -20.91
N ARG A 189 -13.00 -44.55 -20.74
CA ARG A 189 -13.58 -45.32 -21.85
C ARG A 189 -14.16 -44.41 -22.95
N THR A 190 -14.82 -43.32 -22.57
CA THR A 190 -15.42 -42.41 -23.57
C THR A 190 -14.35 -41.63 -24.33
N VAL A 191 -13.24 -41.26 -23.67
CA VAL A 191 -12.10 -40.58 -24.31
C VAL A 191 -11.34 -41.56 -25.23
N GLU A 192 -11.22 -42.82 -24.82
CA GLU A 192 -10.65 -43.91 -25.65
C GLU A 192 -11.50 -44.17 -26.91
N GLU A 193 -12.82 -44.06 -26.84
CA GLU A 193 -13.71 -44.22 -28.00
C GLU A 193 -13.73 -42.97 -28.92
N ALA A 194 -13.23 -41.82 -28.46
CA ALA A 194 -13.20 -40.58 -29.25
C ALA A 194 -12.07 -40.59 -30.30
N ASN A 195 -12.39 -40.10 -31.51
CA ASN A 195 -11.46 -40.09 -32.65
C ASN A 195 -10.97 -38.67 -32.97
N LEU A 196 -9.72 -38.58 -33.44
CA LEU A 196 -9.15 -37.37 -34.00
C LEU A 196 -9.81 -37.05 -35.35
N THR A 197 -9.93 -35.76 -35.67
CA THR A 197 -10.46 -35.32 -36.97
C THR A 197 -9.41 -34.48 -37.70
N PHE A 198 -8.91 -34.98 -38.82
CA PHE A 198 -7.97 -34.27 -39.69
C PHE A 198 -8.74 -33.55 -40.80
N VAL A 199 -8.53 -32.24 -40.93
CA VAL A 199 -9.26 -31.38 -41.88
C VAL A 199 -8.26 -30.55 -42.70
N PRO A 200 -8.04 -30.89 -43.98
CA PRO A 200 -7.26 -30.05 -44.88
C PRO A 200 -8.03 -28.76 -45.22
N ILE A 201 -7.30 -27.67 -45.44
CA ILE A 201 -7.86 -26.40 -45.88
C ILE A 201 -7.15 -25.88 -47.13
N ASP A 202 -7.92 -25.20 -47.98
CA ASP A 202 -7.38 -24.53 -49.17
C ASP A 202 -6.80 -23.18 -48.79
N PHE A 203 -5.68 -22.84 -49.43
CA PHE A 203 -5.01 -21.57 -49.19
C PHE A 203 -5.72 -20.41 -49.89
N ASP A 204 -6.05 -19.39 -49.12
CA ASP A 204 -6.61 -18.11 -49.53
C ASP A 204 -5.63 -16.94 -49.25
N ASP A 205 -5.11 -16.34 -50.32
CA ASP A 205 -4.19 -15.18 -50.27
C ASP A 205 -4.84 -13.93 -49.63
N MET A 206 -6.16 -13.78 -49.74
CA MET A 206 -6.87 -12.60 -49.23
C MET A 206 -6.78 -12.51 -47.71
N LYS A 207 -6.67 -13.64 -47.01
CA LYS A 207 -6.52 -13.70 -45.55
C LYS A 207 -5.24 -12.99 -45.08
N THR A 208 -4.13 -13.15 -45.80
CA THR A 208 -2.87 -12.46 -45.49
C THR A 208 -2.97 -10.97 -45.77
N ILE A 209 -3.61 -10.58 -46.88
CA ILE A 209 -3.83 -9.16 -47.23
C ILE A 209 -4.68 -8.48 -46.15
N TYR A 210 -5.77 -9.10 -45.71
CA TYR A 210 -6.60 -8.57 -44.63
C TYR A 210 -5.84 -8.45 -43.31
N PHE A 211 -4.98 -9.41 -42.99
CA PHE A 211 -4.12 -9.32 -41.80
C PHE A 211 -3.20 -8.10 -41.82
N LEU A 212 -2.54 -7.83 -42.95
CA LEU A 212 -1.67 -6.65 -43.10
C LEU A 212 -2.46 -5.33 -43.04
N ASN A 213 -3.66 -5.29 -43.63
CA ASN A 213 -4.54 -4.13 -43.54
C ASN A 213 -4.99 -3.86 -42.10
N ASN A 214 -5.31 -4.90 -41.33
CA ASN A 214 -5.69 -4.76 -39.92
C ASN A 214 -4.53 -4.24 -39.06
N ILE A 215 -3.28 -4.59 -39.38
CA ILE A 215 -2.10 -4.01 -38.71
C ILE A 215 -2.04 -2.50 -38.95
N ASP A 216 -2.19 -2.06 -40.20
CA ASP A 216 -2.22 -0.63 -40.54
C ASP A 216 -3.40 0.11 -39.87
N GLU A 217 -4.56 -0.55 -39.73
CA GLU A 217 -5.69 -0.01 -38.98
C GLU A 217 -5.37 0.14 -37.47
N ILE A 218 -4.73 -0.86 -36.86
CA ILE A 218 -4.27 -0.79 -35.46
C ILE A 218 -3.35 0.40 -35.25
N GLU A 219 -2.37 0.60 -36.13
CA GLU A 219 -1.39 1.69 -36.02
C GLU A 219 -2.01 3.09 -36.16
N LYS A 220 -3.11 3.20 -36.90
CA LYS A 220 -3.87 4.44 -37.07
C LYS A 220 -4.90 4.67 -35.96
N THR A 221 -5.27 3.64 -35.21
CA THR A 221 -6.33 3.70 -34.21
C THR A 221 -5.85 4.39 -32.93
N LYS A 222 -6.61 5.39 -32.49
CA LYS A 222 -6.40 6.11 -31.22
C LYS A 222 -7.49 5.82 -30.18
N ASP A 223 -8.63 5.30 -30.61
CA ASP A 223 -9.77 4.99 -29.76
C ASP A 223 -9.99 3.48 -29.71
N PHE A 224 -9.85 2.92 -28.51
CA PHE A 224 -10.02 1.50 -28.22
C PHE A 224 -11.31 1.24 -27.43
N SER A 225 -12.27 2.16 -27.39
CA SER A 225 -13.48 2.03 -26.56
C SER A 225 -14.43 0.90 -26.96
N LYS A 226 -14.38 0.42 -28.21
CA LYS A 226 -15.29 -0.61 -28.74
C LYS A 226 -15.06 -1.97 -28.07
N ARG A 227 -16.16 -2.57 -27.58
CA ARG A 227 -16.15 -3.89 -26.93
C ARG A 227 -16.82 -4.94 -27.80
N ASN A 228 -16.20 -6.12 -27.85
CA ASN A 228 -16.74 -7.36 -28.44
C ASN A 228 -17.43 -7.18 -29.80
N THR A 229 -16.73 -6.53 -30.73
CA THR A 229 -17.23 -6.22 -32.08
C THR A 229 -17.62 -7.47 -32.86
N SER A 230 -16.89 -8.57 -32.69
CA SER A 230 -17.12 -9.83 -33.42
C SER A 230 -17.97 -10.86 -32.66
N GLU A 231 -18.39 -10.54 -31.44
CA GLU A 231 -18.98 -11.49 -30.47
C GLU A 231 -18.06 -12.66 -30.04
N ASN A 232 -16.82 -12.71 -30.53
CA ASN A 232 -15.87 -13.81 -30.26
C ASN A 232 -14.82 -13.48 -29.20
N CYS A 233 -14.93 -12.34 -28.50
CA CYS A 233 -13.98 -11.98 -27.46
C CYS A 233 -14.02 -13.00 -26.30
N PHE A 234 -12.92 -13.72 -26.10
CA PHE A 234 -12.81 -14.77 -25.08
C PHE A 234 -12.96 -14.22 -23.64
N ALA A 235 -12.70 -12.93 -23.42
CA ALA A 235 -12.88 -12.27 -22.14
C ALA A 235 -13.30 -10.80 -22.32
N CYS A 236 -14.54 -10.55 -22.78
CA CYS A 236 -15.07 -9.17 -22.98
C CYS A 236 -15.10 -8.31 -21.69
N ASN A 237 -15.07 -8.94 -20.52
CA ASN A 237 -14.83 -8.28 -19.24
C ASN A 237 -13.55 -8.85 -18.61
N PRO A 238 -12.38 -8.54 -19.19
CA PRO A 238 -11.11 -9.13 -18.76
C PRO A 238 -10.79 -8.65 -17.34
N ARG A 239 -10.36 -9.58 -16.49
CA ARG A 239 -9.95 -9.26 -15.11
C ARG A 239 -8.51 -8.80 -15.16
N PHE A 240 -8.30 -7.50 -15.08
CA PHE A 240 -6.97 -6.93 -14.92
C PHE A 240 -6.67 -6.71 -13.44
N ARG A 241 -5.39 -6.85 -13.05
CA ARG A 241 -4.95 -6.51 -11.70
C ARG A 241 -5.20 -5.00 -11.45
N PRO A 242 -5.84 -4.59 -10.35
CA PRO A 242 -5.88 -3.18 -9.96
C PRO A 242 -4.46 -2.68 -9.61
N ASN A 243 -4.18 -1.41 -9.92
CA ASN A 243 -2.86 -0.75 -9.88
C ASN A 243 -2.03 -0.92 -8.58
N TYR A 244 -2.62 -1.32 -7.46
CA TYR A 244 -1.88 -1.59 -6.22
C TYR A 244 -1.17 -2.96 -6.21
N LEU A 245 -1.46 -3.86 -7.16
CA LEU A 245 -0.80 -5.15 -7.37
C LEU A 245 0.35 -5.07 -8.40
N GLU A 246 0.69 -3.87 -8.87
CA GLU A 246 1.83 -3.60 -9.76
C GLU A 246 3.03 -2.99 -9.02
N ALA A 247 2.98 -2.98 -7.68
CA ALA A 247 4.13 -2.58 -6.89
C ALA A 247 5.31 -3.51 -7.21
N ILE A 248 6.50 -2.94 -7.41
CA ILE A 248 7.72 -3.72 -7.65
C ILE A 248 7.91 -4.62 -6.43
N GLU A 249 7.84 -5.93 -6.61
CA GLU A 249 8.05 -6.91 -5.55
C GLU A 249 9.51 -7.38 -5.58
N ASN A 250 10.13 -7.53 -4.41
CA ASN A 250 11.40 -8.25 -4.34
C ASN A 250 11.18 -9.75 -4.64
N ALA A 251 12.25 -10.53 -4.80
CA ALA A 251 12.16 -11.98 -5.10
C ALA A 251 11.39 -12.83 -4.06
N LYS A 252 10.90 -12.23 -2.96
CA LYS A 252 10.09 -12.85 -1.91
C LYS A 252 8.63 -12.37 -1.90
N GLY A 253 8.21 -11.55 -2.87
CA GLY A 253 6.82 -11.06 -2.97
C GLY A 253 6.48 -9.92 -2.00
N GLU A 254 7.49 -9.25 -1.44
CA GLU A 254 7.26 -8.07 -0.59
C GLU A 254 7.37 -6.79 -1.42
N ILE A 255 6.44 -5.85 -1.17
CA ILE A 255 6.37 -4.55 -1.85
C ILE A 255 7.65 -3.75 -1.60
N GLU A 256 8.40 -3.47 -2.66
CA GLU A 256 9.61 -2.65 -2.66
C GLU A 256 9.21 -1.16 -2.67
N MET A 257 9.26 -0.53 -1.50
CA MET A 257 9.12 0.93 -1.36
C MET A 257 10.22 1.65 -2.16
N ILE A 258 9.85 2.34 -3.23
CA ILE A 258 10.77 3.13 -4.06
C ILE A 258 11.19 4.38 -3.29
N LEU A 259 12.47 4.43 -2.88
CA LEU A 259 13.05 5.63 -2.29
C LEU A 259 13.16 6.75 -3.34
N PRO A 260 13.02 8.04 -2.95
CA PRO A 260 13.28 9.16 -3.85
C PRO A 260 14.69 9.09 -4.46
N LYS A 261 14.85 9.66 -5.65
CA LYS A 261 16.17 9.78 -6.31
C LYS A 261 17.17 10.44 -5.35
N ASN A 262 18.41 9.95 -5.34
CA ASN A 262 19.49 10.46 -4.51
C ASN A 262 20.06 11.78 -5.09
N GLU A 263 19.19 12.78 -5.21
CA GLU A 263 19.49 14.12 -5.66
C GLU A 263 19.08 15.08 -4.53
N ARG A 264 19.93 16.06 -4.22
CA ARG A 264 19.59 17.05 -3.20
C ARG A 264 18.45 17.92 -3.73
N ARG A 265 17.39 18.06 -2.93
CA ARG A 265 16.28 18.97 -3.23
C ARG A 265 16.80 20.42 -3.23
N GLU A 266 16.33 21.21 -4.18
CA GLU A 266 16.54 22.66 -4.15
C GLU A 266 15.84 23.26 -2.93
N ARG A 267 16.51 24.20 -2.25
CA ARG A 267 15.90 24.93 -1.13
C ARG A 267 14.87 25.89 -1.72
N LYS A 268 13.58 25.58 -1.52
CA LYS A 268 12.50 26.52 -1.81
C LYS A 268 12.37 27.48 -0.63
N ILE A 269 12.12 28.75 -0.92
CA ILE A 269 11.77 29.74 0.10
C ILE A 269 10.41 29.34 0.66
N ASP A 270 10.35 29.13 1.96
CA ASP A 270 9.14 28.84 2.69
C ASP A 270 8.50 30.15 3.15
N THR A 271 7.38 30.51 2.53
CA THR A 271 6.62 31.71 2.84
C THR A 271 5.43 31.45 3.76
N LYS A 272 5.15 30.17 4.10
CA LYS A 272 4.02 29.75 4.93
C LYS A 272 4.50 28.83 6.07
N PRO A 273 5.42 29.29 6.95
CA PRO A 273 5.95 28.46 8.02
C PRO A 273 4.87 28.13 9.05
N ASP A 274 5.01 26.98 9.71
CA ASP A 274 4.20 26.71 10.91
C ASP A 274 4.59 27.68 12.03
N LEU A 275 3.60 28.25 12.71
CA LEU A 275 3.79 29.36 13.63
C LEU A 275 3.12 29.12 14.98
N TRP A 276 3.81 29.45 16.07
CA TRP A 276 3.19 29.63 17.38
C TRP A 276 3.38 31.07 17.85
N ILE A 277 2.27 31.81 17.96
CA ILE A 277 2.26 33.17 18.48
C ILE A 277 1.67 33.21 19.89
N TYR A 278 2.39 33.82 20.84
CA TYR A 278 1.87 34.05 22.19
C TYR A 278 2.12 35.49 22.64
N ALA A 279 1.19 36.03 23.41
CA ALA A 279 1.19 37.41 23.86
C ALA A 279 0.15 37.63 24.95
N ASP A 280 0.22 38.76 25.64
CA ASP A 280 -0.86 39.19 26.52
C ASP A 280 -2.18 39.38 25.74
N SER A 281 -3.28 39.37 26.47
CA SER A 281 -4.62 39.62 25.94
C SER A 281 -4.67 40.99 25.23
N TYR A 282 -5.52 41.14 24.22
CA TYR A 282 -5.71 42.39 23.47
C TYR A 282 -4.50 42.90 22.66
N THR A 283 -3.40 42.14 22.58
CA THR A 283 -2.22 42.49 21.74
C THR A 283 -2.49 42.36 20.24
N GLY A 284 -3.58 41.70 19.82
CA GLY A 284 -3.95 41.52 18.41
C GLY A 284 -3.52 40.19 17.76
N LYS A 285 -3.30 39.14 18.56
CA LYS A 285 -2.87 37.81 18.08
C LYS A 285 -3.80 37.23 16.99
N SER A 286 -5.10 37.10 17.28
CA SER A 286 -6.07 36.53 16.34
C SER A 286 -6.22 37.41 15.10
N THR A 287 -6.15 38.75 15.24
CA THR A 287 -6.16 39.69 14.11
C THR A 287 -4.94 39.54 13.19
N PHE A 288 -3.77 39.25 13.74
CA PHE A 288 -2.56 38.97 12.95
C PHE A 288 -2.72 37.66 12.17
N VAL A 289 -3.23 36.60 12.81
CA VAL A 289 -3.45 35.29 12.17
C VAL A 289 -4.59 35.33 11.15
N ASP A 290 -5.59 36.18 11.34
CA ASP A 290 -6.71 36.38 10.39
C ASP A 290 -6.26 36.87 9.00
N LYS A 291 -5.04 37.39 8.88
CA LYS A 291 -4.44 37.81 7.60
C LYS A 291 -3.81 36.66 6.81
N VAL A 292 -3.76 35.45 7.37
CA VAL A 292 -3.28 34.27 6.66
C VAL A 292 -4.33 33.80 5.64
N GLU A 293 -3.89 33.52 4.42
CA GLU A 293 -4.76 33.05 3.34
C GLU A 293 -5.41 31.70 3.67
N ASN A 294 -6.70 31.56 3.35
CA ASN A 294 -7.45 30.30 3.48
C ASN A 294 -7.31 29.62 4.86
N VAL A 295 -7.28 30.43 5.94
CA VAL A 295 -7.14 29.94 7.32
C VAL A 295 -8.49 29.54 7.93
N LEU A 296 -8.51 28.40 8.61
CA LEU A 296 -9.61 27.94 9.44
C LEU A 296 -9.27 28.13 10.93
N PHE A 297 -10.13 28.81 11.68
CA PHE A 297 -9.97 28.95 13.13
C PHE A 297 -10.72 27.85 13.89
N LEU A 298 -10.00 27.11 14.72
CA LEU A 298 -10.53 26.25 15.77
C LEU A 298 -10.54 27.06 17.07
N ASN A 299 -11.65 27.74 17.33
CA ASN A 299 -11.76 28.71 18.43
C ASN A 299 -12.24 28.03 19.72
N THR A 300 -11.48 28.17 20.81
CA THR A 300 -11.80 27.56 22.11
C THR A 300 -12.36 28.55 23.13
N ASP A 301 -12.04 29.85 22.99
CA ASP A 301 -12.37 30.88 23.99
C ASP A 301 -13.71 31.61 23.72
N GLY A 302 -14.33 31.36 22.57
CA GLY A 302 -15.61 31.92 22.14
C GLY A 302 -15.53 33.33 21.56
N ASN A 303 -14.33 33.89 21.35
CA ASN A 303 -14.14 35.24 20.87
C ASN A 303 -13.92 35.30 19.34
N THR A 304 -14.97 35.59 18.57
CA THR A 304 -14.92 35.58 17.10
C THR A 304 -15.21 36.94 16.46
N ASP A 305 -15.48 37.97 17.25
CA ASP A 305 -16.05 39.23 16.74
C ASP A 305 -15.06 40.08 15.93
N ASN A 306 -13.76 39.79 16.02
CA ASN A 306 -12.69 40.59 15.42
C ASN A 306 -11.91 39.86 14.30
N THR A 307 -12.41 38.72 13.86
CA THR A 307 -11.80 37.88 12.80
C THR A 307 -12.78 37.67 11.66
N THR A 308 -12.27 37.57 10.43
CA THR A 308 -13.05 37.38 9.21
C THR A 308 -12.99 35.95 8.66
N ALA A 309 -12.00 35.17 9.10
CA ALA A 309 -11.81 33.79 8.70
C ALA A 309 -12.94 32.86 9.21
N PRO A 310 -13.22 31.75 8.51
CA PRO A 310 -14.14 30.72 8.98
C PRO A 310 -13.75 30.16 10.35
N VAL A 311 -14.74 29.92 11.21
CA VAL A 311 -14.53 29.46 12.60
C VAL A 311 -15.33 28.19 12.89
N ILE A 312 -14.67 27.20 13.50
CA ILE A 312 -15.30 26.09 14.21
C ILE A 312 -15.14 26.34 15.71
N SER A 313 -16.26 26.40 16.43
CA SER A 313 -16.26 26.57 17.88
C SER A 313 -15.99 25.23 18.58
N ILE A 314 -14.88 25.14 19.29
CA ILE A 314 -14.48 23.97 20.08
C ILE A 314 -14.97 24.17 21.52
N LYS A 315 -16.23 23.79 21.76
CA LYS A 315 -16.89 23.90 23.07
C LYS A 315 -17.84 22.75 23.29
N ASP A 316 -18.16 22.45 24.54
CA ASP A 316 -19.13 21.39 24.83
C ASP A 316 -20.51 21.69 24.24
N GLU A 317 -21.05 20.72 23.49
CA GLU A 317 -22.39 20.80 22.91
C GLU A 317 -23.36 19.92 23.68
N VAL A 318 -24.44 20.52 24.15
CA VAL A 318 -25.52 19.80 24.84
C VAL A 318 -26.76 19.79 23.96
N THR A 319 -27.12 18.62 23.45
CA THR A 319 -28.35 18.42 22.68
C THR A 319 -29.43 17.78 23.55
N LYS A 320 -30.64 18.34 23.52
CA LYS A 320 -31.82 17.79 24.21
C LYS A 320 -32.71 17.07 23.21
N LYS A 321 -32.78 15.73 23.30
CA LYS A 321 -33.78 14.92 22.58
C LYS A 321 -34.84 14.46 23.59
N GLY A 322 -35.90 15.25 23.74
CA GLY A 322 -36.96 14.98 24.73
C GLY A 322 -36.47 15.14 26.17
N ARG A 323 -36.51 14.07 26.98
CA ARG A 323 -36.03 14.06 28.38
C ARG A 323 -34.55 13.68 28.54
N VAL A 324 -33.89 13.25 27.46
CA VAL A 324 -32.49 12.82 27.50
C VAL A 324 -31.59 13.93 26.95
N THR A 325 -30.62 14.35 27.76
CA THR A 325 -29.52 15.23 27.36
C THR A 325 -28.34 14.39 26.89
N SER A 326 -27.88 14.60 25.66
CA SER A 326 -26.61 14.07 25.17
C SER A 326 -25.61 15.22 25.12
N ARG A 327 -24.46 15.03 25.78
CA ARG A 327 -23.34 15.99 25.78
C ARG A 327 -22.26 15.44 24.86
N LYS A 328 -21.72 16.29 24.01
CA LYS A 328 -20.51 16.05 23.23
C LYS A 328 -19.43 16.98 23.76
N LEU A 329 -18.28 16.44 24.12
CA LEU A 329 -17.19 17.22 24.71
C LEU A 329 -16.47 18.03 23.63
N ALA A 330 -15.90 19.16 24.01
CA ALA A 330 -15.14 20.03 23.12
C ALA A 330 -14.00 19.28 22.41
N TRP A 331 -13.30 18.37 23.11
CA TRP A 331 -12.24 17.55 22.51
C TRP A 331 -12.77 16.60 21.42
N ASP A 332 -13.97 16.04 21.59
CA ASP A 332 -14.59 15.20 20.55
C ASP A 332 -14.89 16.03 19.29
N LEU A 333 -15.34 17.27 19.45
CA LEU A 333 -15.54 18.18 18.30
C LEU A 333 -14.22 18.54 17.61
N PHE A 334 -13.13 18.69 18.37
CA PHE A 334 -11.80 18.87 17.80
C PHE A 334 -11.36 17.65 17.00
N LEU A 335 -11.55 16.43 17.54
CA LEU A 335 -11.23 15.20 16.82
C LEU A 335 -12.05 15.02 15.55
N ASP A 336 -13.31 15.43 15.57
CA ASP A 336 -14.18 15.44 14.38
C ASP A 336 -13.73 16.48 13.36
N ALA A 337 -13.33 17.68 13.79
CA ALA A 337 -12.76 18.69 12.90
C ALA A 337 -11.47 18.17 12.23
N VAL A 338 -10.61 17.47 12.96
CA VAL A 338 -9.41 16.81 12.40
C VAL A 338 -9.81 15.71 11.41
N ALA A 339 -10.87 14.93 11.69
CA ALA A 339 -11.36 13.90 10.78
C ALA A 339 -11.97 14.48 9.49
N GLU A 340 -12.63 15.63 9.57
CA GLU A 340 -13.17 16.33 8.40
C GLU A 340 -12.05 16.92 7.53
N LEU A 341 -11.01 17.47 8.17
CA LEU A 341 -9.80 17.93 7.47
C LEU A 341 -9.07 16.76 6.79
N GLU A 342 -9.06 15.56 7.39
CA GLU A 342 -8.51 14.34 6.79
C GLU A 342 -9.25 13.85 5.54
N ALA A 343 -10.53 14.21 5.38
CA ALA A 343 -11.29 13.80 4.21
C ALA A 343 -10.86 14.55 2.93
N GLU A 344 -10.05 15.62 3.06
CA GLU A 344 -9.54 16.46 1.96
C GLU A 344 -10.63 17.09 1.06
N ASP A 345 -11.89 17.12 1.51
CA ASP A 345 -13.01 17.80 0.82
C ASP A 345 -13.16 19.25 1.31
N ASN A 346 -12.07 20.02 1.25
CA ASN A 346 -12.03 21.42 1.66
C ASN A 346 -10.93 22.22 0.93
N ASP A 347 -11.08 23.55 0.89
CA ASP A 347 -10.14 24.47 0.23
C ASP A 347 -9.22 25.23 1.22
N PHE A 348 -9.11 24.74 2.47
CA PHE A 348 -8.26 25.40 3.47
C PHE A 348 -6.77 25.13 3.22
N GLU A 349 -5.92 26.09 3.55
CA GLU A 349 -4.45 25.94 3.47
C GLU A 349 -3.80 26.01 4.85
N ALA A 350 -4.46 26.64 5.81
CA ALA A 350 -3.96 26.84 7.17
C ALA A 350 -5.03 26.50 8.22
N VAL A 351 -4.58 25.98 9.36
CA VAL A 351 -5.43 25.70 10.52
C VAL A 351 -4.85 26.42 11.73
N SER A 352 -5.63 27.33 12.30
CA SER A 352 -5.30 28.03 13.54
C SER A 352 -6.04 27.43 14.72
N ILE A 353 -5.33 27.19 15.82
CA ILE A 353 -5.92 26.82 17.11
C ILE A 353 -5.87 28.05 18.01
N ASP A 354 -7.04 28.65 18.25
CA ASP A 354 -7.15 29.83 19.09
C ASP A 354 -7.25 29.42 20.56
N LEU A 355 -6.18 29.72 21.30
CA LEU A 355 -5.83 29.24 22.64
C LEU A 355 -5.62 27.72 22.74
N VAL A 356 -4.40 27.29 22.41
CA VAL A 356 -3.97 25.88 22.52
C VAL A 356 -3.96 25.38 23.98
N GLU A 357 -3.79 26.26 24.96
CA GLU A 357 -3.89 25.90 26.38
C GLU A 357 -5.31 25.47 26.79
N ASP A 358 -6.35 26.11 26.25
CA ASP A 358 -7.74 25.76 26.51
C ASP A 358 -8.10 24.46 25.79
N LEU A 359 -7.55 24.26 24.58
CA LEU A 359 -7.63 22.97 23.88
C LEU A 359 -7.00 21.82 24.69
N TYR A 360 -5.84 22.06 25.32
CA TYR A 360 -5.20 21.07 26.20
C TYR A 360 -6.08 20.76 27.43
N GLU A 361 -6.77 21.75 27.98
CA GLU A 361 -7.75 21.54 29.05
C GLU A 361 -8.94 20.69 28.60
N HIS A 362 -9.47 20.95 27.40
CA HIS A 362 -10.52 20.10 26.82
C HIS A 362 -10.06 18.64 26.65
N CYS A 363 -8.80 18.41 26.26
CA CYS A 363 -8.21 17.07 26.23
C CYS A 363 -8.16 16.42 27.63
N ARG A 364 -7.78 17.19 28.66
CA ARG A 364 -7.76 16.70 30.06
C ARG A 364 -9.14 16.23 30.49
N VAL A 365 -10.16 17.08 30.30
CA VAL A 365 -11.56 16.78 30.63
C VAL A 365 -12.07 15.54 29.89
N TYR A 366 -11.73 15.41 28.60
CA TYR A 366 -12.09 14.24 27.80
C TYR A 366 -11.51 12.93 28.35
N VAL A 367 -10.21 12.94 28.69
CA VAL A 367 -9.56 11.75 29.25
C VAL A 367 -10.15 11.42 30.62
N PHE A 368 -10.52 12.42 31.42
CA PHE A 368 -11.15 12.21 32.72
C PHE A 368 -12.53 11.57 32.58
N ASP A 369 -13.38 12.11 31.72
CA ASP A 369 -14.73 11.57 31.48
C ASP A 369 -14.67 10.11 30.99
N LYS A 370 -13.78 9.84 30.03
CA LYS A 370 -13.58 8.49 29.47
C LYS A 370 -13.10 7.45 30.48
N ASN A 371 -12.36 7.86 31.51
CA ASN A 371 -11.81 6.98 32.54
C ASN A 371 -12.58 7.05 33.87
N GLY A 372 -13.59 7.92 33.99
CA GLY A 372 -14.32 8.18 35.23
C GLY A 372 -13.45 8.78 36.33
N TRP A 373 -12.53 9.70 35.99
CA TRP A 373 -11.64 10.38 36.92
C TRP A 373 -12.09 11.82 37.20
N GLU A 374 -11.74 12.34 38.37
CA GLU A 374 -11.93 13.76 38.71
C GLU A 374 -10.60 14.53 38.70
N HIS A 375 -9.48 13.83 38.91
CA HIS A 375 -8.13 14.38 38.91
C HIS A 375 -7.11 13.44 38.25
N GLU A 376 -5.99 13.95 37.72
CA GLU A 376 -4.93 13.11 37.13
C GLU A 376 -4.32 12.09 38.10
N SER A 377 -4.49 12.32 39.39
CA SER A 377 -3.97 11.48 40.47
C SER A 377 -4.80 10.22 40.68
N ASP A 378 -6.03 10.18 40.15
CA ASP A 378 -6.90 9.01 40.20
C ASP A 378 -6.38 7.89 39.29
N GLY A 379 -5.56 8.25 38.29
CA GLY A 379 -4.76 7.31 37.53
C GLY A 379 -3.62 6.75 38.37
N THR A 380 -3.39 5.43 38.31
CA THR A 380 -2.28 4.78 39.04
C THR A 380 -0.93 5.42 38.68
N TYR A 381 -0.21 5.99 39.67
CA TYR A 381 1.17 6.47 39.57
C TYR A 381 1.54 7.15 38.23
N GLY A 382 1.09 8.38 38.01
CA GLY A 382 1.50 9.20 36.85
C GLY A 382 0.91 8.78 35.50
N LYS A 383 0.12 7.70 35.44
CA LYS A 383 -0.57 7.27 34.23
C LYS A 383 -1.58 8.31 33.73
N GLY A 384 -2.27 9.03 34.61
CA GLY A 384 -3.24 10.06 34.20
C GLY A 384 -2.61 11.15 33.34
N TRP A 385 -1.53 11.76 33.84
CA TRP A 385 -0.72 12.74 33.10
C TRP A 385 -0.18 12.19 31.78
N SER A 386 0.30 10.94 31.78
CA SER A 386 0.81 10.29 30.57
C SER A 386 -0.29 10.07 29.53
N MET A 387 -1.51 9.71 29.95
CA MET A 387 -2.63 9.46 29.04
C MET A 387 -3.11 10.75 28.40
N VAL A 388 -3.29 11.83 29.16
CA VAL A 388 -3.61 13.16 28.62
C VAL A 388 -2.54 13.60 27.62
N THR A 389 -1.27 13.53 27.99
CA THR A 389 -0.18 13.95 27.11
C THR A 389 -0.12 13.11 25.84
N THR A 390 -0.37 11.81 25.92
CA THR A 390 -0.36 10.91 24.76
C THR A 390 -1.54 11.22 23.83
N GLU A 391 -2.74 11.37 24.37
CA GLU A 391 -3.95 11.72 23.62
C GLU A 391 -3.76 13.04 22.87
N PHE A 392 -3.35 14.09 23.59
CA PHE A 392 -3.09 15.40 23.02
C PHE A 392 -2.02 15.34 21.92
N ASN A 393 -0.85 14.74 22.22
CA ASN A 393 0.25 14.66 21.25
C ASN A 393 -0.12 13.86 20.00
N ASN A 394 -0.93 12.82 20.13
CA ASN A 394 -1.39 12.03 18.99
C ASN A 394 -2.33 12.85 18.09
N ALA A 395 -3.28 13.58 18.67
CA ALA A 395 -4.18 14.43 17.91
C ALA A 395 -3.43 15.58 17.21
N MET A 396 -2.48 16.23 17.89
CA MET A 396 -1.65 17.29 17.29
C MET A 396 -0.75 16.76 16.17
N LYS A 397 -0.15 15.56 16.34
CA LYS A 397 0.63 14.91 15.27
C LYS A 397 -0.24 14.54 14.07
N ARG A 398 -1.45 14.05 14.33
CA ARG A 398 -2.44 13.71 13.29
C ARG A 398 -2.77 14.95 12.46
N LEU A 399 -3.13 16.05 13.12
CA LEU A 399 -3.37 17.34 12.45
C LEU A 399 -2.14 17.82 11.66
N LYS A 400 -0.93 17.71 12.23
CA LYS A 400 0.29 18.13 11.55
C LYS A 400 0.62 17.28 10.31
N ALA A 401 0.27 15.99 10.32
CA ALA A 401 0.54 15.07 9.21
C ALA A 401 -0.29 15.37 7.96
N LEU A 402 -1.38 16.14 8.09
CA LEU A 402 -2.28 16.49 6.97
C LEU A 402 -1.67 17.49 5.98
N GLY A 403 -0.56 18.14 6.33
CA GLY A 403 0.15 19.04 5.41
C GLY A 403 -0.36 20.48 5.37
N TYR A 404 -1.37 20.84 6.16
CA TYR A 404 -1.77 22.24 6.37
C TYR A 404 -0.70 23.04 7.12
N GLN A 405 -0.67 24.37 6.91
CA GLN A 405 0.07 25.29 7.78
C GLN A 405 -0.58 25.31 9.16
N ILE A 406 0.18 24.99 10.21
CA ILE A 406 -0.34 24.93 11.57
C ILE A 406 0.02 26.21 12.33
N ILE A 407 -1.00 26.85 12.92
CA ILE A 407 -0.83 28.09 13.70
C ILE A 407 -1.40 27.92 15.10
N TYR A 408 -0.55 28.00 16.13
CA TYR A 408 -0.98 28.02 17.53
C TYR A 408 -1.06 29.44 18.05
N ILE A 409 -2.11 29.74 18.80
CA ILE A 409 -2.25 30.99 19.55
C ILE A 409 -2.27 30.66 21.04
N SER A 410 -1.53 31.43 21.84
CA SER A 410 -1.56 31.32 23.31
C SER A 410 -1.59 32.67 24.01
N LYS A 411 -2.11 32.67 25.24
CA LYS A 411 -1.86 33.72 26.22
C LYS A 411 -0.43 33.63 26.74
N GLU A 412 0.14 34.78 27.05
CA GLU A 412 1.41 34.87 27.75
C GLU A 412 1.24 34.67 29.25
N LYS A 413 2.21 34.00 29.86
CA LYS A 413 2.41 33.86 31.29
C LYS A 413 3.73 34.53 31.66
N VAL A 414 3.65 35.49 32.59
CA VAL A 414 4.81 36.21 33.12
C VAL A 414 5.23 35.58 34.44
N GLU A 415 6.49 35.13 34.53
CA GLU A 415 7.05 34.54 35.75
C GLU A 415 8.29 35.31 36.20
N GLU A 416 8.34 35.74 37.46
CA GLU A 416 9.52 36.36 38.07
C GLU A 416 10.33 35.35 38.86
N TYR A 417 11.61 35.20 38.51
CA TYR A 417 12.56 34.37 39.25
C TYR A 417 13.60 35.26 39.95
N THR A 418 13.81 35.04 41.24
CA THR A 418 14.91 35.66 41.97
C THR A 418 16.18 34.84 41.77
N LEU A 419 17.18 35.40 41.10
CA LEU A 419 18.49 34.77 40.93
C LEU A 419 19.22 34.71 42.28
N LYS A 420 20.19 33.79 42.42
CA LYS A 420 21.00 33.62 43.64
C LYS A 420 21.68 34.91 44.12
N GLY A 421 21.90 35.88 43.22
CA GLY A 421 22.45 37.21 43.53
C GLY A 421 21.42 38.29 43.87
N GLY A 422 20.14 37.94 44.09
CA GLY A 422 19.07 38.89 44.44
C GLY A 422 18.46 39.65 43.26
N ALA A 423 19.05 39.58 42.07
CA ALA A 423 18.48 40.13 40.85
C ALA A 423 17.21 39.37 40.44
N LYS A 424 16.12 40.10 40.18
CA LYS A 424 14.88 39.53 39.63
C LYS A 424 14.99 39.41 38.11
N ARG A 425 14.62 38.26 37.56
CA ARG A 425 14.54 38.02 36.13
C ARG A 425 13.11 37.66 35.75
N THR A 426 12.49 38.53 34.97
CA THR A 426 11.16 38.31 34.41
C THR A 426 11.27 37.48 33.15
N THR A 427 10.53 36.39 33.08
CA THR A 427 10.45 35.50 31.93
C THR A 427 9.05 35.47 31.35
N PHE A 428 8.98 35.33 30.03
CA PHE A 428 7.75 35.35 29.26
C PHE A 428 7.61 34.01 28.53
N LYS A 429 6.51 33.31 28.78
CA LYS A 429 6.24 31.97 28.23
C LYS A 429 4.78 31.86 27.79
N PRO A 430 4.43 30.95 26.88
CA PRO A 430 3.02 30.61 26.65
C PRO A 430 2.40 30.03 27.93
N ASN A 431 1.10 30.22 28.12
CA ASN A 431 0.35 29.75 29.30
C ASN A 431 0.04 28.24 29.24
N ILE A 432 1.06 27.42 29.06
CA ILE A 432 0.96 25.97 29.01
C ILE A 432 2.17 25.35 29.71
N ASN A 433 2.07 24.10 30.16
CA ASN A 433 3.16 23.46 30.89
C ASN A 433 4.40 23.29 30.00
N ASP A 434 5.60 23.36 30.60
CA ASP A 434 6.87 23.34 29.84
C ASP A 434 7.03 22.06 28.98
N LYS A 435 6.48 20.91 29.40
CA LYS A 435 6.60 19.65 28.62
C LYS A 435 5.81 19.73 27.32
N VAL A 436 4.56 20.19 27.40
CA VAL A 436 3.68 20.35 26.24
C VAL A 436 4.17 21.51 25.38
N ALA A 437 4.67 22.59 26.00
CA ALA A 437 5.29 23.69 25.25
C ALA A 437 6.48 23.24 24.42
N ASN A 438 7.39 22.45 25.00
CA ASN A 438 8.54 21.93 24.26
C ASN A 438 8.10 21.01 23.11
N PHE A 439 7.05 20.19 23.31
CA PHE A 439 6.48 19.38 22.23
C PHE A 439 5.90 20.24 21.10
N LEU A 440 5.01 21.18 21.42
CA LEU A 440 4.37 22.07 20.43
C LEU A 440 5.39 22.91 19.67
N SER A 441 6.38 23.48 20.36
CA SER A 441 7.47 24.24 19.73
C SER A 441 8.31 23.40 18.75
N GLY A 442 8.36 22.08 18.95
CA GLY A 442 9.01 21.16 18.01
C GLY A 442 8.17 20.80 16.79
N THR A 443 6.85 21.05 16.84
CA THR A 443 5.93 20.82 15.71
C THR A 443 5.79 22.00 14.76
N VAL A 444 6.30 23.17 15.16
CA VAL A 444 6.26 24.41 14.35
C VAL A 444 7.68 24.84 13.94
N ASP A 445 7.78 25.71 12.94
CA ASP A 445 9.06 26.28 12.51
C ASP A 445 9.45 27.53 13.32
N LEU A 446 8.43 28.24 13.82
CA LEU A 446 8.59 29.50 14.54
C LEU A 446 7.74 29.54 15.81
N THR A 447 8.33 30.00 16.90
CA THR A 447 7.61 30.39 18.12
C THR A 447 7.96 31.82 18.46
N LEU A 448 6.99 32.73 18.33
CA LEU A 448 7.17 34.18 18.41
C LEU A 448 6.32 34.79 19.52
N ARG A 449 6.88 35.81 20.16
CA ARG A 449 6.19 36.62 21.17
C ARG A 449 5.70 37.91 20.53
N ALA A 450 4.43 38.25 20.70
CA ALA A 450 3.94 39.60 20.43
C ALA A 450 3.77 40.39 21.73
N TYR A 451 3.98 41.70 21.67
CA TYR A 451 3.81 42.59 22.83
C TYR A 451 3.45 44.02 22.40
N VAL A 452 2.89 44.79 23.33
CA VAL A 452 2.65 46.23 23.17
C VAL A 452 3.75 46.99 23.91
N ASP A 453 4.35 47.99 23.29
CA ASP A 453 5.34 48.86 23.93
C ASP A 453 4.69 49.99 24.75
N ALA A 454 5.52 50.90 25.28
CA ALA A 454 5.04 52.02 26.07
C ALA A 454 4.32 53.11 25.24
N ASP A 455 4.45 53.09 23.91
CA ASP A 455 3.84 54.02 22.96
C ASP A 455 2.56 53.42 22.31
N ASP A 456 1.98 52.37 22.91
CA ASP A 456 0.83 51.61 22.40
C ASP A 456 1.05 50.97 21.01
N LYS A 457 2.30 50.78 20.60
CA LYS A 457 2.65 50.11 19.34
C LYS A 457 2.83 48.62 19.54
N ARG A 458 2.31 47.83 18.61
CA ARG A 458 2.34 46.36 18.64
C ARG A 458 3.53 45.83 17.86
N PHE A 459 4.31 44.96 18.49
CA PHE A 459 5.50 44.37 17.88
C PHE A 459 5.48 42.85 17.97
N LEU A 460 6.13 42.22 17.00
CA LEU A 460 6.50 40.82 16.98
C LEU A 460 8.00 40.70 17.25
N GLN A 461 8.38 39.88 18.23
CA GLN A 461 9.77 39.66 18.59
C GLN A 461 10.34 38.47 17.81
N LEU A 462 11.30 38.75 16.93
CA LEU A 462 11.94 37.76 16.07
C LEU A 462 13.24 37.19 16.69
N ALA A 463 14.01 38.05 17.37
CA ALA A 463 15.26 37.61 18.01
C ALA A 463 15.00 36.79 19.28
N LYS A 464 15.76 35.70 19.40
CA LYS A 464 15.76 34.84 20.59
C LYS A 464 16.39 35.56 21.79
N LYS A 465 15.57 35.89 22.79
CA LYS A 465 16.04 36.44 24.08
C LYS A 465 16.02 35.35 25.14
N GLN A 466 17.04 35.31 26.00
CA GLN A 466 17.19 34.27 27.04
C GLN A 466 16.02 34.19 28.04
N ASN A 467 15.23 35.26 28.18
CA ASN A 467 14.08 35.33 29.08
C ASN A 467 12.73 35.20 28.35
N VAL A 468 12.73 34.90 27.05
CA VAL A 468 11.54 34.74 26.22
C VAL A 468 11.53 33.32 25.67
N PHE A 469 10.43 32.61 25.82
CA PHE A 469 10.27 31.28 25.25
C PHE A 469 10.16 31.35 23.72
N GLY A 470 10.79 30.43 23.00
CA GLY A 470 10.70 30.37 21.55
C GLY A 470 11.95 30.85 20.81
N GLY A 471 11.73 31.33 19.60
CA GLY A 471 12.70 31.37 18.51
C GLY A 471 12.26 30.44 17.38
N GLY A 472 13.09 30.28 16.36
CA GLY A 472 12.77 29.39 15.27
C GLY A 472 13.98 29.00 14.42
N ARG A 473 13.69 28.47 13.24
CA ARG A 473 14.71 27.92 12.32
C ARG A 473 15.31 28.96 11.36
N TYR A 474 14.77 30.18 11.35
CA TYR A 474 15.20 31.27 10.49
C TYR A 474 16.16 32.20 11.24
N ASP A 475 17.17 32.72 10.52
CA ASP A 475 18.17 33.65 11.06
C ASP A 475 17.76 35.09 10.73
N PHE A 476 16.80 35.60 11.50
CA PHE A 476 16.30 36.96 11.36
C PHE A 476 17.40 37.97 11.69
N GLN A 477 17.56 38.98 10.82
CA GLN A 477 18.58 40.02 11.01
C GLN A 477 18.08 41.15 11.91
N VAL A 478 16.75 41.26 12.07
CA VAL A 478 16.09 42.28 12.89
C VAL A 478 15.58 41.67 14.20
N GLU A 479 15.69 42.41 15.31
CA GLU A 479 15.21 41.93 16.61
C GLU A 479 13.68 41.90 16.74
N THR A 480 13.01 42.91 16.19
CA THR A 480 11.57 43.16 16.34
C THR A 480 11.00 43.82 15.09
N ILE A 481 9.78 43.45 14.72
CA ILE A 481 9.03 44.08 13.62
C ILE A 481 7.66 44.54 14.11
N PRO A 482 6.98 45.47 13.41
CA PRO A 482 5.57 45.75 13.65
C PRO A 482 4.73 44.46 13.55
N LEU A 483 3.65 44.36 14.34
CA LEU A 483 2.73 43.22 14.29
C LEU A 483 1.83 43.27 13.04
N GLU A 484 2.45 43.16 11.87
CA GLU A 484 1.83 43.23 10.54
C GLU A 484 2.31 42.07 9.67
N MET A 485 1.39 41.43 8.94
CA MET A 485 1.68 40.22 8.16
C MET A 485 2.65 40.50 7.00
N GLU A 486 2.53 41.65 6.34
CA GLU A 486 3.42 42.06 5.25
C GLU A 486 4.88 42.18 5.72
N ALA A 487 5.10 42.90 6.83
CA ALA A 487 6.43 43.05 7.44
C ALA A 487 7.02 41.70 7.88
N PHE A 488 6.17 40.76 8.31
CA PHE A 488 6.59 39.42 8.68
C PHE A 488 7.05 38.60 7.46
N ILE A 489 6.29 38.62 6.36
CA ILE A 489 6.64 37.88 5.13
C ILE A 489 7.92 38.43 4.48
N GLU A 490 8.11 39.75 4.49
CA GLU A 490 9.32 40.41 3.97
C GLU A 490 10.57 39.91 4.72
N GLU A 491 10.55 39.94 6.05
CA GLU A 491 11.67 39.53 6.88
C GLU A 491 11.90 38.00 6.85
N LEU A 492 10.83 37.19 6.71
CA LEU A 492 10.94 35.75 6.46
C LEU A 492 11.68 35.44 5.15
N THR A 493 11.37 36.21 4.10
CA THR A 493 12.00 36.05 2.79
C THR A 493 13.47 36.48 2.85
N ALA A 494 13.77 37.58 3.53
CA ALA A 494 15.13 38.06 3.75
C ALA A 494 15.98 37.03 4.53
N ALA A 495 15.45 36.47 5.61
CA ALA A 495 16.15 35.47 6.44
C ALA A 495 16.48 34.16 5.69
N GLN A 496 15.85 33.90 4.54
CA GLN A 496 16.07 32.71 3.71
C GLN A 496 16.90 32.98 2.45
N GLY A 497 17.00 34.25 2.02
CA GLY A 497 17.60 34.67 0.75
C GLY A 497 19.13 34.67 0.70
N ASP A 498 19.82 34.72 1.85
CA ASP A 498 21.27 34.97 1.89
C ASP A 498 22.18 33.73 1.89
N THR A 499 21.67 32.53 1.57
CA THR A 499 22.51 31.31 1.45
C THR A 499 22.59 30.70 0.05
N ALA A 500 22.47 31.51 -0.99
CA ALA A 500 22.79 31.15 -2.37
C ALA A 500 24.27 31.38 -2.71
N GLY A 501 25.19 30.88 -1.87
CA GLY A 501 26.61 30.97 -2.17
C GLY A 501 27.51 30.73 -0.96
N GLU A 502 27.79 29.46 -0.65
CA GLU A 502 29.16 28.98 -0.39
C GLU A 502 29.18 27.51 0.06
N THR A 503 30.23 26.82 -0.36
CA THR A 503 30.70 25.47 0.02
C THR A 503 30.00 24.24 -0.61
N LYS A 504 30.39 23.98 -1.86
CA LYS A 504 30.61 22.61 -2.36
C LYS A 504 31.73 21.96 -1.53
N HIS A 505 31.37 21.07 -0.60
CA HIS A 505 32.28 20.01 -0.15
C HIS A 505 31.78 18.69 -0.74
N GLU A 506 32.42 18.24 -1.82
CA GLU A 506 32.33 16.86 -2.28
C GLU A 506 32.98 15.94 -1.23
N LYS A 507 32.21 14.96 -0.74
CA LYS A 507 32.74 13.78 -0.07
C LYS A 507 32.55 12.56 -0.97
N PRO A 508 33.44 11.55 -0.91
CA PRO A 508 33.64 10.60 -1.99
C PRO A 508 32.47 9.62 -2.12
N LYS A 509 32.10 9.31 -3.37
CA LYS A 509 31.20 8.21 -3.73
C LYS A 509 31.79 6.88 -3.22
N ARG A 510 31.02 6.13 -2.43
CA ARG A 510 31.29 4.72 -2.14
C ARG A 510 31.00 3.90 -3.41
N GLU A 511 32.03 3.27 -3.96
CA GLU A 511 31.90 2.26 -5.01
C GLU A 511 31.26 0.99 -4.45
N ARG A 512 30.15 0.55 -5.06
CA ARG A 512 29.58 -0.78 -4.84
C ARG A 512 30.41 -1.78 -5.65
N LYS A 513 31.23 -2.60 -4.97
CA LYS A 513 31.81 -3.81 -5.57
C LYS A 513 30.73 -4.89 -5.65
N VAL A 514 30.49 -5.37 -6.86
CA VAL A 514 29.85 -6.66 -7.14
C VAL A 514 30.97 -7.61 -7.58
N LYS A 515 31.10 -8.77 -6.92
CA LYS A 515 31.02 -10.11 -7.52
C LYS A 515 31.57 -11.20 -6.57
N GLU A 516 30.71 -12.20 -6.40
CA GLU A 516 30.90 -13.67 -6.35
C GLU A 516 32.17 -14.33 -5.80
N ALA A 517 31.90 -15.48 -5.15
CA ALA A 517 32.80 -16.48 -4.58
C ALA A 517 33.85 -17.02 -5.59
N GLU A 518 35.02 -17.53 -5.21
CA GLU A 518 35.25 -18.75 -4.42
C GLU A 518 36.75 -18.92 -4.06
N THR A 519 37.00 -19.44 -2.85
CA THR A 519 38.04 -20.39 -2.37
C THR A 519 39.57 -20.26 -2.61
N LYS A 520 40.28 -20.46 -1.47
CA LYS A 520 41.56 -21.20 -1.20
C LYS A 520 42.88 -20.47 -0.91
N GLU A 521 43.31 -20.67 0.34
CA GLU A 521 44.64 -21.05 0.90
C GLU A 521 45.90 -20.17 0.71
N GLU A 522 46.49 -19.82 1.88
CA GLU A 522 47.92 -19.81 2.33
C GLU A 522 49.02 -19.34 1.34
N THR A 523 50.07 -18.56 1.67
CA THR A 523 50.94 -18.46 2.86
C THR A 523 51.84 -17.19 2.75
N GLU A 524 52.40 -16.72 3.88
CA GLU A 524 53.78 -16.18 4.16
C GLU A 524 54.68 -15.67 2.99
N GLU A 525 55.56 -14.65 3.06
CA GLU A 525 56.40 -14.10 4.13
C GLU A 525 57.22 -12.87 3.60
N ASN A 526 57.50 -11.92 4.51
CA ASN A 526 58.75 -11.17 4.79
C ASN A 526 59.52 -10.19 3.86
N ALA A 527 59.94 -9.10 4.55
CA ALA A 527 61.23 -8.35 4.52
C ALA A 527 61.51 -7.36 3.37
N ASN A 528 62.16 -6.19 3.52
CA ASN A 528 62.99 -5.59 4.58
C ASN A 528 63.17 -4.06 4.28
N GLY A 529 63.41 -3.22 5.30
CA GLY A 529 63.90 -1.82 5.18
C GLY A 529 65.44 -1.76 4.99
N PRO A 530 66.22 -0.76 5.50
CA PRO A 530 65.88 0.47 6.27
C PRO A 530 66.86 1.68 6.01
N ASP A 531 66.99 2.58 7.01
CA ASP A 531 68.10 3.51 7.39
C ASP A 531 67.94 5.03 7.14
N GLN A 532 68.37 5.99 7.99
CA GLN A 532 68.78 6.23 9.42
C GLN A 532 69.23 7.74 9.44
N GLU A 533 69.13 8.60 10.48
CA GLU A 533 69.91 8.83 11.73
C GLU A 533 69.23 10.04 12.47
N GLU A 534 68.92 10.09 13.78
CA GLU A 534 69.69 10.15 15.07
C GLU A 534 70.42 11.49 15.38
N SER A 535 70.21 12.14 16.54
CA SER A 535 70.75 11.81 17.89
C SER A 535 70.02 12.58 19.03
N ALA A 536 69.55 11.91 20.11
CA ALA A 536 70.12 11.69 21.48
C ALA A 536 70.03 12.92 22.44
N ASP A 537 69.47 12.87 23.66
CA ASP A 537 69.84 12.03 24.82
C ASP A 537 68.69 11.84 25.87
N GLU A 538 68.81 10.78 26.68
CA GLU A 538 67.85 9.98 27.50
C GLU A 538 67.56 10.46 28.97
N PRO A 539 66.91 9.69 29.91
CA PRO A 539 65.71 8.80 29.85
C PRO A 539 64.77 8.88 31.10
N GLU A 540 63.56 8.31 31.02
CA GLU A 540 62.94 7.56 32.14
C GLU A 540 61.91 6.53 31.59
N GLU A 541 62.05 5.26 31.98
CA GLU A 541 61.40 4.05 31.45
C GLU A 541 59.90 3.93 31.76
N LYS A 542 59.04 3.65 30.75
CA LYS A 542 58.37 2.36 30.38
C LYS A 542 57.43 1.78 31.47
N GLU A 543 56.22 1.29 31.20
CA GLU A 543 55.68 0.51 30.07
C GLU A 543 54.16 0.73 29.91
N GLY A 544 53.63 0.38 28.73
CA GLY A 544 52.26 -0.14 28.60
C GLY A 544 51.40 0.54 27.53
N LYS A 545 51.41 0.01 26.31
CA LYS A 545 50.34 0.19 25.32
C LYS A 545 49.73 -1.16 24.95
N GLU A 546 48.47 -1.04 24.53
CA GLU A 546 47.67 -1.94 23.71
C GLU A 546 46.74 -2.97 24.35
N GLU A 547 45.72 -3.22 23.52
CA GLU A 547 44.33 -3.56 23.75
C GLU A 547 44.09 -4.99 24.26
N LYS A 548 42.90 -5.25 24.81
CA LYS A 548 41.90 -6.13 24.16
C LYS A 548 40.66 -6.43 25.01
N GLU A 549 39.59 -6.63 24.26
CA GLU A 549 38.59 -7.71 24.39
C GLU A 549 37.39 -7.63 25.35
N GLU A 550 36.39 -8.35 24.83
CA GLU A 550 34.98 -8.47 25.16
C GLU A 550 34.70 -9.34 26.40
N LYS A 551 33.66 -8.95 27.17
CA LYS A 551 32.73 -9.76 28.03
C LYS A 551 33.35 -10.73 29.07
N PRO A 552 32.81 -10.83 30.32
CA PRO A 552 31.47 -11.41 30.51
C PRO A 552 30.69 -11.04 31.81
N LYS A 553 29.49 -11.61 31.89
CA LYS A 553 28.53 -11.71 33.01
C LYS A 553 29.15 -12.00 34.40
N ARG A 554 28.53 -11.49 35.48
CA ARG A 554 28.29 -12.29 36.72
C ARG A 554 27.24 -11.71 37.69
N ALA A 555 26.71 -12.61 38.51
CA ALA A 555 25.51 -12.51 39.34
C ALA A 555 25.77 -12.19 40.83
N ARG A 556 24.67 -11.80 41.50
CA ARG A 556 24.24 -12.00 42.91
C ARG A 556 25.23 -11.79 44.07
N ARG A 557 24.80 -10.98 45.06
CA ARG A 557 24.86 -11.36 46.48
C ARG A 557 23.75 -10.73 47.33
N SER A 558 23.04 -11.60 48.03
CA SER A 558 22.00 -11.36 49.04
C SER A 558 22.56 -10.83 50.37
N ARG A 559 21.76 -10.11 51.15
CA ARG A 559 21.95 -9.99 52.61
C ARG A 559 20.63 -10.08 53.37
N LYS A 560 20.78 -10.61 54.59
CA LYS A 560 19.85 -11.36 55.45
C LYS A 560 19.18 -10.44 56.48
N THR A 561 17.99 -10.82 56.89
CA THR A 561 17.11 -10.26 57.95
C THR A 561 17.66 -10.48 59.36
N GLU A 562 17.30 -9.60 60.31
CA GLU A 562 17.21 -9.88 61.75
C GLU A 562 16.17 -8.95 62.42
N GLU A 563 15.37 -9.53 63.32
CA GLU A 563 14.23 -8.97 64.08
C GLU A 563 14.62 -8.49 65.49
N SER A 564 13.76 -7.62 66.06
CA SER A 564 13.35 -7.45 67.49
C SER A 564 12.68 -6.06 67.59
N GLU A 565 11.67 -5.69 68.38
CA GLU A 565 10.67 -6.25 69.31
C GLU A 565 9.84 -4.99 69.77
N GLU A 566 8.55 -5.12 70.11
CA GLU A 566 7.62 -4.00 70.43
C GLU A 566 7.78 -3.38 71.85
N PRO A 567 7.03 -2.30 72.19
CA PRO A 567 5.80 -2.54 72.96
C PRO A 567 4.53 -1.70 72.62
N ALA A 568 3.40 -2.38 72.88
CA ALA A 568 1.98 -2.06 73.14
C ALA A 568 1.63 -0.76 73.93
N ALA A 569 0.37 -0.27 74.09
CA ALA A 569 -0.98 -0.44 73.52
C ALA A 569 -1.99 0.49 74.26
N GLU A 570 -3.16 0.79 73.66
CA GLU A 570 -4.51 0.95 74.32
C GLU A 570 -5.62 1.07 73.22
N GLU A 571 -6.33 -0.01 72.83
CA GLU A 571 -7.73 -0.45 73.14
C GLU A 571 -8.89 0.58 72.95
N LYS A 572 -10.11 0.34 72.43
CA LYS A 572 -10.95 -0.67 71.69
C LYS A 572 -12.36 0.03 71.46
N PRO A 573 -13.48 -0.54 70.88
CA PRO A 573 -13.76 -1.86 70.28
C PRO A 573 -14.63 -1.93 68.95
N LYS A 574 -14.40 -3.03 68.21
CA LYS A 574 -15.26 -3.96 67.41
C LYS A 574 -16.60 -3.53 66.73
N ARG A 575 -16.76 -3.94 65.45
CA ARG A 575 -17.94 -4.70 64.95
C ARG A 575 -17.59 -5.69 63.81
N GLN A 576 -18.38 -6.76 63.75
CA GLN A 576 -18.09 -8.10 63.20
C GLN A 576 -18.29 -8.26 61.68
N ARG A 577 -17.51 -9.20 61.11
CA ARG A 577 -17.60 -9.73 59.74
C ARG A 577 -18.72 -10.77 59.65
N ARG A 578 -19.69 -10.61 58.73
CA ARG A 578 -20.66 -11.65 58.38
C ARG A 578 -20.17 -12.45 57.17
N GLN A 579 -20.02 -13.76 57.36
CA GLN A 579 -19.98 -14.77 56.30
C GLN A 579 -21.40 -14.97 55.73
N ARG A 580 -21.52 -15.26 54.43
CA ARG A 580 -22.75 -15.81 53.85
C ARG A 580 -22.50 -17.26 53.42
N LYS A 581 -23.40 -18.15 53.86
CA LYS A 581 -23.57 -19.54 53.41
C LYS A 581 -24.55 -19.60 52.21
N PRO A 582 -24.58 -20.70 51.44
CA PRO A 582 -25.31 -20.83 50.17
C PRO A 582 -26.80 -21.15 50.38
N VAL A 583 -27.63 -20.86 49.38
CA VAL A 583 -29.03 -21.33 49.30
C VAL A 583 -29.33 -21.78 47.86
N GLU A 584 -29.91 -22.97 47.76
CA GLU A 584 -30.33 -23.71 46.57
C GLU A 584 -31.70 -23.24 46.02
N ASP A 585 -31.99 -23.73 44.80
CA ASP A 585 -33.24 -23.71 44.03
C ASP A 585 -34.55 -23.75 44.85
N GLU A 586 -35.54 -22.93 44.45
CA GLU A 586 -36.93 -23.40 44.31
C GLU A 586 -37.66 -22.66 43.15
N THR A 587 -38.38 -23.48 42.41
CA THR A 587 -39.08 -23.30 41.14
C THR A 587 -40.32 -22.38 41.26
N PRO A 588 -40.73 -21.65 40.21
CA PRO A 588 -41.94 -20.83 40.20
C PRO A 588 -43.24 -21.64 40.09
N PRO A 589 -44.37 -21.19 40.68
CA PRO A 589 -45.65 -21.89 40.57
C PRO A 589 -46.47 -21.42 39.36
N GLY A 590 -47.04 -22.39 38.63
CA GLY A 590 -48.33 -22.21 37.95
C GLY A 590 -48.40 -22.62 36.47
N GLU A 591 -48.51 -23.93 36.22
CA GLU A 591 -49.06 -24.48 34.97
C GLU A 591 -50.58 -24.25 34.89
N ALA A 592 -51.08 -23.96 33.70
CA ALA A 592 -52.33 -24.53 33.22
C ALA A 592 -52.15 -24.89 31.73
N ASN A 593 -52.17 -26.20 31.51
CA ASN A 593 -52.08 -26.92 30.26
C ASN A 593 -53.42 -26.81 29.51
N ASP A 594 -53.40 -26.70 28.18
CA ASP A 594 -54.36 -27.37 27.30
C ASP A 594 -53.89 -27.27 25.84
N GLY A 595 -53.66 -28.44 25.23
CA GLY A 595 -53.11 -28.58 23.90
C GLY A 595 -54.15 -28.50 22.78
N ALA A 596 -53.67 -28.25 21.56
CA ALA A 596 -54.18 -28.86 20.33
C ALA A 596 -53.25 -28.54 19.15
N SER A 597 -53.07 -29.56 18.33
CA SER A 597 -52.47 -29.63 17.00
C SER A 597 -52.81 -28.47 16.03
N ALA A 598 -51.87 -28.08 15.15
CA ALA A 598 -51.94 -28.38 13.70
C ALA A 598 -51.01 -27.46 12.85
N GLU A 599 -50.27 -28.14 11.97
CA GLU A 599 -49.95 -27.82 10.56
C GLU A 599 -49.23 -26.54 10.09
N LYS A 600 -48.45 -26.81 9.04
CA LYS A 600 -47.55 -25.97 8.23
C LYS A 600 -48.32 -24.89 7.45
N GLU A 601 -47.68 -23.75 7.19
CA GLU A 601 -47.62 -23.20 5.83
C GLU A 601 -46.53 -22.12 5.62
N ALA A 602 -46.00 -22.10 4.39
CA ALA A 602 -44.82 -21.39 3.92
C ALA A 602 -45.09 -19.92 3.50
N PRO A 603 -44.06 -19.09 3.21
CA PRO A 603 -44.19 -17.64 3.13
C PRO A 603 -44.71 -17.15 1.77
N LYS A 604 -45.59 -16.15 1.78
CA LYS A 604 -46.12 -15.50 0.56
C LYS A 604 -45.22 -14.37 0.05
N ARG A 605 -44.89 -14.48 -1.25
CA ARG A 605 -44.22 -13.51 -2.15
C ARG A 605 -44.77 -12.08 -2.05
N ARG A 606 -43.86 -11.10 -2.05
CA ARG A 606 -44.13 -9.68 -2.38
C ARG A 606 -44.15 -9.49 -3.90
N THR A 607 -45.26 -8.96 -4.43
CA THR A 607 -45.38 -8.48 -5.81
C THR A 607 -45.23 -6.96 -5.91
N ARG A 608 -44.58 -6.55 -7.00
CA ARG A 608 -44.15 -5.22 -7.41
C ARG A 608 -45.35 -4.36 -7.87
N ARG A 609 -45.52 -3.16 -7.30
CA ARG A 609 -46.46 -2.14 -7.80
C ARG A 609 -45.87 -1.44 -9.05
N LYS A 610 -46.64 -1.43 -10.14
CA LYS A 610 -46.49 -0.50 -11.27
C LYS A 610 -46.95 0.89 -10.83
N ARG A 611 -46.20 1.93 -11.21
CA ARG A 611 -46.63 3.33 -11.20
C ARG A 611 -46.98 3.70 -12.64
N GLY A 612 -48.20 4.18 -12.84
CA GLY A 612 -48.64 4.93 -14.01
C GLY A 612 -49.33 6.18 -13.48
N GLU A 613 -48.71 7.32 -13.74
CA GLU A 613 -49.26 8.63 -14.12
C GLU A 613 -48.09 9.60 -14.22
#